data_AF-A0A951Z795-F1
#
_entry.id   AF-A0A951Z795-F1
#
_cell.length_a   1.000
_cell.length_b   1.000
_cell.length_c   1.000
_cell.angle_alpha   90.00
_cell.angle_beta   90.00
_cell.angle_gamma   90.00
#
_symmetry.space_group_name_H-M   'P 1'
#
loop_
_entity.id
_entity.type
_entity.pdbx_description
1 polymer ?
#
loop_
_entity_poly.entity_id
_entity_poly.type
_entity_poly.pdbx_seq_one_letter_code
_entity_poly.pdbx_strand_id
1 'polypeptide(L)'
;MKKHYWTGLSLGVTALAVLVAVRNPSDGQDGSGPRLTRAGELARAVEADRLEGDRLYAQGRFEDARKRYENILRAHAAVRDSEALDEIAAVRLRLGYAEAKTIGYEAARETFLETERSYDGLDRSGAAFGGVRDQAAYQAAVCLLADGKREEGIAALSKLFETYPESPLAHAAHRRLVTMDPENREVYDSMLEQASNKRQAAARRSLAMCGPKAIRNLAKSLGASSPSLKDLMEICSTTDDGTTMAGMLRGLASCGLNGEGYLLNRKDFGEMKTPAIQLLDSHYVVVLAVHPREVRVYDPLLDTEATHELPPIDDSEFEANIILVSKTSNAPPSKP
;
A
#
# COMPACT_ATOMS: atom_id res chain seq x y z
N MET A 1 7.33 -53.47 -0.42
CA MET A 1 6.20 -52.56 -0.77
C MET A 1 6.05 -51.54 0.34
N LYS A 2 6.66 -50.35 0.19
CA LYS A 2 6.52 -49.25 1.15
C LYS A 2 5.15 -48.61 0.93
N LYS A 3 4.27 -48.67 1.93
CA LYS A 3 2.98 -47.97 1.92
C LYS A 3 3.26 -46.47 2.00
N HIS A 4 3.05 -45.75 0.90
CA HIS A 4 3.05 -44.30 0.89
C HIS A 4 1.84 -43.81 1.70
N TYR A 5 2.09 -43.38 2.94
CA TYR A 5 1.16 -42.56 3.71
C TYR A 5 1.18 -41.14 3.13
N TRP A 6 0.48 -40.95 2.01
CA TRP A 6 0.00 -39.64 1.55
C TRP A 6 -1.50 -39.58 1.86
N THR A 7 -1.85 -39.76 3.12
CA THR A 7 -3.21 -39.57 3.61
C THR A 7 -3.29 -38.21 4.29
N GLY A 8 -3.84 -37.23 3.59
CA GLY A 8 -4.55 -36.15 4.27
C GLY A 8 -3.78 -34.85 4.55
N LEU A 9 -2.88 -34.40 3.66
CA LEU A 9 -2.97 -32.97 3.33
C LEU A 9 -4.13 -32.87 2.35
N SER A 10 -5.34 -32.74 2.88
CA SER A 10 -6.35 -31.95 2.20
C SER A 10 -5.59 -30.67 1.83
N LEU A 11 -5.35 -30.43 0.54
CA LEU A 11 -5.14 -29.10 0.03
C LEU A 11 -6.41 -28.36 0.43
N GLY A 12 -6.43 -27.90 1.68
CA GLY A 12 -7.20 -26.79 2.14
C GLY A 12 -6.63 -25.61 1.39
N VAL A 13 -6.91 -25.56 0.09
CA VAL A 13 -7.60 -24.42 -0.46
C VAL A 13 -8.84 -24.30 0.42
N THR A 14 -8.66 -23.76 1.62
CA THR A 14 -9.73 -23.04 2.28
C THR A 14 -10.05 -22.03 1.20
N ALA A 15 -11.08 -22.32 0.42
CA ALA A 15 -11.89 -21.28 -0.14
C ALA A 15 -12.28 -20.50 1.11
N LEU A 16 -11.45 -19.53 1.48
CA LEU A 16 -11.87 -18.46 2.33
C LEU A 16 -12.97 -17.85 1.46
N ALA A 17 -14.18 -18.31 1.70
CA ALA A 17 -15.37 -17.62 1.28
C ALA A 17 -15.21 -16.27 1.97
N VAL A 18 -14.53 -15.34 1.29
CA VAL A 18 -14.65 -13.93 1.55
C VAL A 18 -16.12 -13.71 1.26
N LEU A 19 -16.91 -13.78 2.32
CA LEU A 19 -18.31 -13.43 2.29
C LEU A 19 -18.30 -11.94 2.04
N VAL A 20 -18.22 -11.57 0.75
CA VAL A 20 -18.44 -10.20 0.31
C VAL A 20 -19.89 -9.97 0.67
N ALA A 21 -20.12 -9.29 1.79
CA ALA A 21 -21.41 -8.72 2.09
C ALA A 21 -21.71 -7.75 0.95
N VAL A 22 -22.48 -8.22 -0.04
CA VAL A 22 -22.97 -7.42 -1.15
C VAL A 22 -23.88 -6.36 -0.52
N ARG A 23 -23.32 -5.19 -0.23
CA ARG A 23 -24.12 -4.00 0.07
C ARG A 23 -24.84 -3.63 -1.22
N ASN A 24 -26.14 -3.91 -1.29
CA ASN A 24 -27.00 -3.40 -2.36
C ASN A 24 -26.96 -1.86 -2.30
N PRO A 25 -26.55 -1.17 -3.39
CA PRO A 25 -26.47 0.29 -3.41
C PRO A 25 -27.84 0.99 -3.60
N SER A 26 -28.96 0.37 -3.22
CA SER A 26 -30.30 0.89 -3.53
C SER A 26 -30.93 1.81 -2.46
N ASP A 27 -30.29 2.05 -1.32
CA ASP A 27 -30.90 2.84 -0.24
C ASP A 27 -30.44 4.30 -0.28
N GLY A 28 -31.16 5.10 -1.07
CA GLY A 28 -31.53 6.50 -0.78
C GLY A 28 -30.47 7.47 -0.24
N GLN A 29 -29.30 7.59 -0.86
CA GLN A 29 -28.39 8.71 -0.59
C GLN A 29 -28.66 9.88 -1.55
N ASP A 30 -28.95 11.05 -0.97
CA ASP A 30 -29.05 12.34 -1.64
C ASP A 30 -27.81 12.61 -2.52
N GLY A 31 -28.04 13.08 -3.75
CA GLY A 31 -27.08 13.11 -4.87
C GLY A 31 -25.89 14.07 -4.76
N SER A 32 -25.36 14.32 -3.57
CA SER A 32 -24.16 15.15 -3.33
C SER A 32 -22.88 14.35 -3.09
N GLY A 33 -22.85 13.06 -3.44
CA GLY A 33 -21.63 12.25 -3.36
C GLY A 33 -20.51 12.80 -4.26
N PRO A 34 -19.24 12.70 -3.85
CA PRO A 34 -18.12 13.10 -4.69
C PRO A 34 -18.19 12.35 -6.03
N ARG A 35 -18.18 13.10 -7.14
CA ARG A 35 -18.15 12.50 -8.48
C ARG A 35 -16.90 11.64 -8.58
N LEU A 36 -17.10 10.37 -8.91
CA LEU A 36 -15.99 9.45 -9.14
C LEU A 36 -15.18 9.94 -10.34
N THR A 37 -13.88 9.73 -10.28
CA THR A 37 -13.04 9.89 -11.45
C THR A 37 -13.42 8.81 -12.47
N ARG A 38 -13.24 9.10 -13.75
CA ARG A 38 -13.43 8.11 -14.83
C ARG A 38 -12.60 6.84 -14.61
N ALA A 39 -11.44 6.97 -13.96
CA ALA A 39 -10.60 5.86 -13.50
C ALA A 39 -11.35 4.93 -12.54
N GLY A 40 -11.93 5.50 -11.48
CA GLY A 40 -12.70 4.75 -10.50
C GLY A 40 -13.95 4.09 -11.09
N GLU A 41 -14.59 4.71 -12.09
CA GLU A 41 -15.72 4.08 -12.81
C GLU A 41 -15.30 2.82 -13.57
N LEU A 42 -14.14 2.86 -14.23
CA LEU A 42 -13.61 1.70 -14.96
C LEU A 42 -13.20 0.57 -14.02
N ALA A 43 -12.49 0.88 -12.93
CA ALA A 43 -12.13 -0.11 -11.93
C ALA A 43 -13.36 -0.83 -11.36
N ARG A 44 -14.42 -0.08 -11.02
CA ARG A 44 -15.70 -0.65 -10.56
C ARG A 44 -16.39 -1.53 -11.60
N ALA A 45 -16.30 -1.18 -12.89
CA ALA A 45 -16.86 -2.01 -13.95
C ALA A 45 -16.13 -3.36 -14.05
N VAL A 46 -14.79 -3.36 -13.98
CA VAL A 46 -13.99 -4.60 -13.96
C VAL A 46 -14.30 -5.42 -12.70
N GLU A 47 -14.42 -4.77 -11.54
CA GLU A 47 -14.78 -5.42 -10.28
C GLU A 47 -16.14 -6.11 -10.37
N ALA A 48 -17.18 -5.40 -10.85
CA ALA A 48 -18.52 -5.96 -11.00
C ALA A 48 -18.51 -7.19 -11.93
N ASP A 49 -17.76 -7.11 -13.02
CA ASP A 49 -17.62 -8.23 -13.94
C ASP A 49 -16.88 -9.42 -13.31
N ARG A 50 -15.84 -9.15 -12.51
CA ARG A 50 -15.07 -10.15 -11.76
C ARG A 50 -15.95 -10.88 -10.74
N LEU A 51 -16.80 -10.17 -10.01
CA LEU A 51 -17.68 -10.75 -8.97
C LEU A 51 -18.61 -11.83 -9.54
N GLU A 52 -19.08 -11.68 -10.78
CA GLU A 52 -19.86 -12.72 -11.45
C GLU A 52 -19.02 -13.97 -11.75
N GLY A 53 -17.75 -13.80 -12.14
CA GLY A 53 -16.81 -14.92 -12.27
C GLY A 53 -16.55 -15.61 -10.93
N ASP A 54 -16.36 -14.82 -9.86
CA ASP A 54 -16.15 -15.34 -8.50
C ASP A 54 -17.37 -16.15 -8.02
N ARG A 55 -18.59 -15.69 -8.35
CA ARG A 55 -19.85 -16.42 -8.09
C ARG A 55 -19.89 -17.77 -8.80
N LEU A 56 -19.53 -17.82 -10.09
CA LEU A 56 -19.45 -19.06 -10.85
C LEU A 56 -18.42 -20.03 -10.26
N TYR A 57 -17.24 -19.51 -9.88
CA TYR A 57 -16.18 -20.30 -9.26
C TYR A 57 -16.65 -20.91 -7.92
N ALA A 58 -17.31 -20.13 -7.07
CA ALA A 58 -17.85 -20.59 -5.79
C ALA A 58 -18.92 -21.69 -5.93
N GLN A 59 -19.65 -21.73 -7.06
CA GLN A 59 -20.62 -22.77 -7.41
C GLN A 59 -19.96 -24.05 -7.97
N GLY A 60 -18.62 -24.11 -8.05
CA GLY A 60 -17.89 -25.21 -8.69
C GLY A 60 -17.95 -25.20 -10.22
N ARG A 61 -18.49 -24.14 -10.83
CA ARG A 61 -18.59 -23.97 -12.29
C ARG A 61 -17.29 -23.40 -12.85
N PHE A 62 -16.18 -24.10 -12.62
CA PHE A 62 -14.83 -23.60 -12.89
C PHE A 62 -14.60 -23.23 -14.36
N GLU A 63 -15.14 -24.01 -15.29
CA GLU A 63 -14.99 -23.74 -16.73
C GLU A 63 -15.76 -22.49 -17.17
N ASP A 64 -16.94 -22.24 -16.61
CA ASP A 64 -17.70 -21.02 -16.88
C ASP A 64 -17.02 -19.79 -16.27
N ALA A 65 -16.49 -19.93 -15.05
CA ALA A 65 -15.70 -18.89 -14.39
C ALA A 65 -14.45 -18.55 -15.21
N ARG A 66 -13.71 -19.55 -15.70
CA ARG A 66 -12.54 -19.38 -16.56
C ARG A 66 -12.87 -18.55 -17.80
N LYS A 67 -13.90 -18.97 -18.56
CA LYS A 67 -14.37 -18.23 -19.75
C LYS A 67 -14.79 -16.80 -19.41
N ARG A 68 -15.44 -16.60 -18.26
CA ARG A 68 -15.83 -15.27 -17.79
C ARG A 68 -14.59 -14.39 -17.56
N TYR A 69 -13.58 -14.88 -16.85
CA TYR A 69 -12.34 -14.12 -16.63
C TYR A 69 -11.61 -13.83 -17.94
N GLU A 70 -11.48 -14.79 -18.85
CA GLU A 70 -10.89 -14.57 -20.18
C GLU A 70 -11.62 -13.49 -20.99
N ASN A 71 -12.95 -13.45 -20.93
CA ASN A 71 -13.76 -12.42 -21.58
C ASN A 71 -13.46 -11.02 -21.01
N ILE A 72 -13.34 -10.91 -19.69
CA ILE A 72 -12.99 -9.65 -19.02
C ILE A 72 -11.60 -9.19 -19.46
N LEU A 73 -10.60 -10.07 -19.42
CA LEU A 73 -9.24 -9.72 -19.83
C LEU A 73 -9.17 -9.27 -21.30
N ARG A 74 -9.95 -9.90 -22.19
CA ARG A 74 -10.06 -9.46 -23.60
C ARG A 74 -10.75 -8.11 -23.73
N ALA A 75 -11.86 -7.89 -23.02
CA ALA A 75 -12.60 -6.63 -23.07
C ALA A 75 -11.77 -5.45 -22.55
N HIS A 76 -10.84 -5.70 -21.62
CA HIS A 76 -10.04 -4.69 -20.96
C HIS A 76 -8.54 -4.69 -21.35
N ALA A 77 -8.15 -5.35 -22.43
CA ALA A 77 -6.73 -5.46 -22.85
C ALA A 77 -6.05 -4.10 -23.14
N ALA A 78 -6.82 -3.10 -23.56
CA ALA A 78 -6.34 -1.75 -23.87
C ALA A 78 -6.29 -0.80 -22.66
N VAL A 79 -6.74 -1.24 -21.48
CA VAL A 79 -6.75 -0.41 -20.27
C VAL A 79 -5.31 -0.10 -19.82
N ARG A 80 -5.08 1.15 -19.44
CA ARG A 80 -3.79 1.65 -18.91
C ARG A 80 -3.95 2.41 -17.59
N ASP A 81 -5.18 2.48 -17.08
CA ASP A 81 -5.48 3.13 -15.82
C ASP A 81 -5.01 2.26 -14.65
N SER A 82 -4.21 2.82 -13.73
CA SER A 82 -3.55 2.02 -12.68
C SER A 82 -4.54 1.38 -11.71
N GLU A 83 -5.66 2.02 -11.38
CA GLU A 83 -6.67 1.41 -10.49
C GLU A 83 -7.41 0.27 -11.20
N ALA A 84 -7.76 0.46 -12.48
CA ALA A 84 -8.36 -0.61 -13.27
C ALA A 84 -7.37 -1.76 -13.53
N LEU A 85 -6.06 -1.48 -13.64
CA LEU A 85 -5.02 -2.50 -13.77
C LEU A 85 -4.93 -3.40 -12.52
N ASP A 86 -5.20 -2.87 -11.31
CA ASP A 86 -5.27 -3.67 -10.08
C ASP A 86 -6.40 -4.71 -10.16
N GLU A 87 -7.60 -4.29 -10.56
CA GLU A 87 -8.74 -5.21 -10.73
C GLU A 87 -8.51 -6.22 -11.88
N ILE A 88 -7.90 -5.79 -13.00
CA ILE A 88 -7.53 -6.70 -14.10
C ILE A 88 -6.54 -7.75 -13.61
N ALA A 89 -5.57 -7.37 -12.79
CA ALA A 89 -4.60 -8.31 -12.24
C ALA A 89 -5.26 -9.27 -11.23
N ALA A 90 -6.21 -8.80 -10.42
CA ALA A 90 -7.05 -9.66 -9.59
C ALA A 90 -7.83 -10.68 -10.43
N VAL A 91 -8.39 -10.27 -11.58
CA VAL A 91 -9.04 -11.18 -12.54
C VAL A 91 -8.06 -12.23 -13.06
N ARG A 92 -6.81 -11.86 -13.40
CA ARG A 92 -5.80 -12.84 -13.84
C ARG A 92 -5.43 -13.85 -12.75
N LEU A 93 -5.30 -13.41 -11.50
CA LEU A 93 -5.11 -14.33 -10.38
C LEU A 93 -6.27 -15.32 -10.27
N ARG A 94 -7.53 -14.86 -10.42
CA ARG A 94 -8.71 -15.73 -10.44
C ARG A 94 -8.73 -16.69 -11.63
N LEU A 95 -8.27 -16.23 -12.80
CA LEU A 95 -8.09 -17.09 -13.97
C LEU A 95 -7.12 -18.23 -13.67
N GLY A 96 -5.94 -17.95 -13.09
CA GLY A 96 -4.98 -18.99 -12.72
C GLY A 96 -5.58 -20.04 -11.76
N TYR A 97 -6.39 -19.61 -10.78
CA TYR A 97 -7.12 -20.55 -9.91
C TYR A 97 -8.15 -21.40 -10.68
N ALA A 98 -8.88 -20.83 -11.63
CA ALA A 98 -9.83 -21.56 -12.46
C ALA A 98 -9.11 -22.58 -13.37
N GLU A 99 -8.01 -22.19 -14.01
CA GLU A 99 -7.19 -23.06 -14.84
C GLU A 99 -6.59 -24.23 -14.07
N ALA A 100 -6.18 -24.02 -12.82
CA ALA A 100 -5.71 -25.10 -11.95
C ALA A 100 -6.78 -26.19 -11.72
N LYS A 101 -8.08 -25.83 -11.83
CA LYS A 101 -9.21 -26.75 -11.68
C LYS A 101 -9.67 -27.38 -12.98
N THR A 102 -9.40 -26.77 -14.13
CA THR A 102 -9.96 -27.19 -15.43
C THR A 102 -8.92 -27.72 -16.41
N ILE A 103 -7.73 -27.12 -16.46
CA ILE A 103 -6.68 -27.42 -17.42
C ILE A 103 -5.51 -28.14 -16.73
N GLY A 104 -5.04 -27.61 -15.60
CA GLY A 104 -3.94 -28.17 -14.84
C GLY A 104 -3.03 -27.09 -14.22
N TYR A 105 -2.11 -27.53 -13.37
CA TYR A 105 -1.22 -26.63 -12.61
C TYR A 105 -0.17 -25.93 -13.48
N GLU A 106 0.22 -26.52 -14.61
CA GLU A 106 1.17 -25.88 -15.54
C GLU A 106 0.58 -24.61 -16.18
N ALA A 107 -0.62 -24.70 -16.76
CA ALA A 107 -1.32 -23.55 -17.34
C ALA A 107 -1.58 -22.47 -16.28
N ALA A 108 -2.06 -22.86 -15.09
CA ALA A 108 -2.25 -21.94 -13.97
C ALA A 108 -0.95 -21.22 -13.59
N ARG A 109 0.18 -21.94 -13.53
CA ARG A 109 1.50 -21.38 -13.24
C ARG A 109 1.91 -20.36 -14.29
N GLU A 110 1.71 -20.63 -15.57
CA GLU A 110 2.01 -19.68 -16.65
C GLU A 110 1.19 -18.40 -16.49
N THR A 111 -0.11 -18.50 -16.19
CA THR A 111 -0.97 -17.35 -15.92
C THR A 111 -0.50 -16.53 -14.71
N PHE A 112 -0.07 -17.19 -13.63
CA PHE A 112 0.49 -16.50 -12.47
C PHE A 112 1.82 -15.80 -12.82
N LEU A 113 2.75 -16.47 -13.49
CA LEU A 113 4.03 -15.86 -13.90
C LEU A 113 3.82 -14.70 -14.88
N GLU A 114 2.85 -14.79 -15.78
CA GLU A 114 2.48 -13.69 -16.67
C GLU A 114 1.88 -12.52 -15.89
N THR A 115 1.07 -12.79 -14.88
CA THR A 115 0.52 -11.76 -13.99
C THR A 115 1.65 -11.03 -13.25
N GLU A 116 2.61 -11.77 -12.68
CA GLU A 116 3.77 -11.20 -11.99
C GLU A 116 4.57 -10.27 -12.93
N ARG A 117 4.87 -10.72 -14.15
CA ARG A 117 5.72 -9.99 -15.11
C ARG A 117 5.04 -8.78 -15.73
N SER A 118 3.75 -8.88 -16.04
CA SER A 118 3.04 -7.87 -16.85
C SER A 118 2.25 -6.86 -16.03
N TYR A 119 2.20 -7.01 -14.71
CA TYR A 119 1.45 -6.10 -13.85
C TYR A 119 2.16 -4.76 -13.68
N ASP A 120 1.43 -3.66 -13.92
CA ASP A 120 1.92 -2.26 -13.85
C ASP A 120 0.90 -1.35 -13.12
N GLY A 121 0.13 -1.94 -12.20
CA GLY A 121 -0.84 -1.22 -11.37
C GLY A 121 -0.20 -0.54 -10.15
N LEU A 122 -1.01 -0.20 -9.15
CA LEU A 122 -0.56 0.51 -7.94
C LEU A 122 0.10 -0.40 -6.90
N ASP A 123 0.02 -1.71 -7.09
CA ASP A 123 0.49 -2.77 -6.18
C ASP A 123 0.02 -2.59 -4.74
N ARG A 124 -1.25 -2.18 -4.58
CA ARG A 124 -1.88 -1.98 -3.26
C ARG A 124 -1.89 -3.30 -2.50
N SER A 125 -0.91 -3.46 -1.61
CA SER A 125 -0.78 -4.65 -0.78
C SER A 125 -1.92 -4.74 0.23
N GLY A 126 -2.68 -5.83 0.19
CA GLY A 126 -3.61 -6.17 1.26
C GLY A 126 -2.85 -6.74 2.45
N ALA A 127 -3.24 -6.35 3.68
CA ALA A 127 -2.56 -6.77 4.91
C ALA A 127 -2.41 -8.30 5.05
N ALA A 128 -3.35 -9.08 4.50
CA ALA A 128 -3.36 -10.54 4.58
C ALA A 128 -2.72 -11.26 3.39
N PHE A 129 -2.64 -10.63 2.21
CA PHE A 129 -2.35 -11.33 0.95
C PHE A 129 -1.19 -10.75 0.15
N GLY A 130 -0.64 -9.60 0.56
CA GLY A 130 0.44 -8.95 -0.19
C GLY A 130 -0.10 -8.15 -1.37
N GLY A 131 0.81 -7.76 -2.25
CA GLY A 131 0.49 -7.16 -3.54
C GLY A 131 0.03 -8.19 -4.58
N VAL A 132 -0.03 -7.78 -5.84
CA VAL A 132 -0.42 -8.71 -6.92
C VAL A 132 0.77 -9.57 -7.32
N ARG A 133 1.97 -8.98 -7.40
CA ARG A 133 3.17 -9.67 -7.91
C ARG A 133 3.64 -10.78 -6.98
N ASP A 134 3.72 -10.51 -5.68
CA ASP A 134 4.11 -11.50 -4.68
C ASP A 134 3.05 -12.60 -4.52
N GLN A 135 1.76 -12.27 -4.60
CA GLN A 135 0.69 -13.26 -4.65
C GLN A 135 0.83 -14.17 -5.88
N ALA A 136 1.05 -13.59 -7.07
CA ALA A 136 1.25 -14.34 -8.30
C ALA A 136 2.49 -15.28 -8.20
N ALA A 137 3.63 -14.75 -7.77
CA ALA A 137 4.86 -15.53 -7.55
C ALA A 137 4.65 -16.69 -6.58
N TYR A 138 3.97 -16.43 -5.45
CA TYR A 138 3.64 -17.45 -4.46
C TYR A 138 2.74 -18.54 -5.05
N GLN A 139 1.68 -18.18 -5.79
CA GLN A 139 0.77 -19.16 -6.38
C GLN A 139 1.43 -19.98 -7.50
N ALA A 140 2.34 -19.37 -8.29
CA ALA A 140 3.16 -20.10 -9.25
C ALA A 140 4.02 -21.17 -8.55
N ALA A 141 4.62 -20.84 -7.41
CA ALA A 141 5.37 -21.80 -6.60
C ALA A 141 4.47 -22.91 -6.02
N VAL A 142 3.26 -22.58 -5.58
CA VAL A 142 2.27 -23.57 -5.11
C VAL A 142 1.85 -24.52 -6.24
N CYS A 143 1.73 -24.04 -7.48
CA CYS A 143 1.43 -24.89 -8.64
C CYS A 143 2.54 -25.92 -8.90
N LEU A 144 3.82 -25.54 -8.79
CA LEU A 144 4.95 -26.48 -8.90
C LEU A 144 4.84 -27.62 -7.89
N LEU A 145 4.52 -27.29 -6.65
CA LEU A 145 4.38 -28.26 -5.57
C LEU A 145 3.18 -29.20 -5.81
N ALA A 146 2.07 -28.65 -6.29
CA ALA A 146 0.88 -29.42 -6.62
C ALA A 146 1.09 -30.37 -7.83
N ASP A 147 2.00 -30.01 -8.73
CA ASP A 147 2.45 -30.82 -9.88
C ASP A 147 3.55 -31.84 -9.50
N GLY A 148 3.89 -31.97 -8.21
CA GLY A 148 4.92 -32.90 -7.72
C GLY A 148 6.37 -32.44 -7.98
N LYS A 149 6.58 -31.25 -8.54
CA LYS A 149 7.90 -30.64 -8.80
C LYS A 149 8.45 -30.00 -7.53
N ARG A 150 8.72 -30.84 -6.52
CA ARG A 150 9.08 -30.41 -5.15
C ARG A 150 10.31 -29.50 -5.11
N GLU A 151 11.40 -29.87 -5.80
CA GLU A 151 12.65 -29.10 -5.78
C GLU A 151 12.48 -27.71 -6.41
N GLU A 152 11.82 -27.64 -7.58
CA GLU A 152 11.50 -26.37 -8.24
C GLU A 152 10.59 -25.50 -7.37
N GLY A 153 9.59 -26.09 -6.71
CA GLY A 153 8.67 -25.37 -5.84
C GLY A 153 9.34 -24.82 -4.57
N ILE A 154 10.29 -25.58 -3.99
CA ILE A 154 11.13 -25.10 -2.88
C ILE A 154 11.97 -23.91 -3.35
N ALA A 155 12.65 -24.04 -4.49
CA ALA A 155 13.47 -22.95 -5.04
C ALA A 155 12.64 -21.68 -5.32
N ALA A 156 11.44 -21.84 -5.88
CA ALA A 156 10.53 -20.72 -6.16
C ALA A 156 10.01 -20.05 -4.88
N LEU A 157 9.66 -20.82 -3.84
CA LEU A 157 9.27 -20.26 -2.53
C LEU A 157 10.43 -19.54 -1.83
N SER A 158 11.66 -20.08 -1.91
CA SER A 158 12.86 -19.42 -1.37
C SER A 158 13.14 -18.08 -2.08
N LYS A 159 12.96 -18.04 -3.41
CA LYS A 159 13.12 -16.80 -4.20
C LYS A 159 12.14 -15.69 -3.79
N LEU A 160 11.00 -16.03 -3.19
CA LEU A 160 10.03 -15.06 -2.67
C LEU A 160 10.66 -14.17 -1.58
N PHE A 161 11.52 -14.70 -0.72
CA PHE A 161 12.19 -13.92 0.35
C PHE A 161 13.18 -12.90 -0.20
N GLU A 162 13.80 -13.23 -1.34
CA GLU A 162 14.77 -12.35 -2.00
C GLU A 162 14.05 -11.25 -2.79
N THR A 163 12.99 -11.63 -3.52
CA THR A 163 12.29 -10.74 -4.46
C THR A 163 11.25 -9.88 -3.76
N TYR A 164 10.53 -10.42 -2.77
CA TYR A 164 9.44 -9.78 -2.05
C TYR A 164 9.60 -9.90 -0.52
N PRO A 165 10.70 -9.40 0.06
CA PRO A 165 10.98 -9.54 1.50
C PRO A 165 9.93 -8.84 2.39
N GLU A 166 9.22 -7.86 1.85
CA GLU A 166 8.19 -7.10 2.58
C GLU A 166 6.82 -7.79 2.55
N SER A 167 6.67 -8.84 1.75
CA SER A 167 5.40 -9.53 1.56
C SER A 167 4.92 -10.23 2.85
N PRO A 168 3.64 -10.12 3.22
CA PRO A 168 3.07 -10.95 4.29
C PRO A 168 3.09 -12.45 3.93
N LEU A 169 3.21 -12.80 2.65
CA LEU A 169 3.30 -14.19 2.19
C LEU A 169 4.66 -14.83 2.52
N ALA A 170 5.67 -14.07 2.94
CA ALA A 170 6.95 -14.63 3.42
C ALA A 170 6.73 -15.63 4.57
N HIS A 171 5.82 -15.34 5.51
CA HIS A 171 5.45 -16.28 6.57
C HIS A 171 4.73 -17.52 6.04
N ALA A 172 3.87 -17.37 5.03
CA ALA A 172 3.17 -18.51 4.43
C ALA A 172 4.12 -19.41 3.62
N ALA A 173 5.12 -18.81 2.95
CA ALA A 173 6.19 -19.53 2.26
C ALA A 173 7.07 -20.28 3.26
N HIS A 174 7.49 -19.60 4.34
CA HIS A 174 8.28 -20.18 5.43
C HIS A 174 7.61 -21.44 6.01
N ARG A 175 6.34 -21.36 6.41
CA ARG A 175 5.61 -22.50 6.97
C ARG A 175 5.60 -23.70 6.02
N ARG A 176 5.42 -23.47 4.71
CA ARG A 176 5.45 -24.54 3.70
C ARG A 176 6.85 -25.12 3.56
N LEU A 177 7.88 -24.28 3.47
CA LEU A 177 9.27 -24.72 3.34
C LEU A 177 9.68 -25.60 4.53
N VAL A 178 9.44 -25.16 5.77
CA VAL A 178 9.76 -25.94 6.98
C VAL A 178 8.98 -27.25 7.03
N THR A 179 7.73 -27.27 6.54
CA THR A 179 6.93 -28.50 6.49
C THR A 179 7.46 -29.49 5.45
N MET A 180 7.85 -28.99 4.28
CA MET A 180 8.28 -29.83 3.18
C MET A 180 9.72 -30.29 3.34
N ASP A 181 10.60 -29.46 3.89
CA ASP A 181 12.04 -29.69 3.96
C ASP A 181 12.60 -29.32 5.36
N PRO A 182 12.26 -30.13 6.38
CA PRO A 182 12.57 -29.81 7.78
C PRO A 182 14.08 -29.80 8.08
N GLU A 183 14.89 -30.48 7.28
CA GLU A 183 16.35 -30.54 7.45
C GLU A 183 17.01 -29.17 7.19
N ASN A 184 16.39 -28.30 6.40
CA ASN A 184 16.88 -26.96 6.07
C ASN A 184 16.18 -25.84 6.89
N ARG A 185 15.53 -26.19 8.00
CA ARG A 185 14.75 -25.23 8.81
C ARG A 185 15.53 -23.98 9.22
N GLU A 186 16.78 -24.13 9.69
CA GLU A 186 17.60 -22.99 10.13
C GLU A 186 17.85 -21.98 9.00
N VAL A 187 18.02 -22.47 7.76
CA VAL A 187 18.17 -21.62 6.57
C VAL A 187 16.90 -20.80 6.34
N TYR A 188 15.72 -21.44 6.43
CA TYR A 188 14.44 -20.76 6.23
C TYR A 188 14.11 -19.78 7.36
N ASP A 189 14.44 -20.12 8.60
CA ASP A 189 14.30 -19.22 9.75
C ASP A 189 15.15 -17.95 9.54
N SER A 190 16.40 -18.09 9.07
CA SER A 190 17.27 -16.96 8.74
C SER A 190 16.72 -16.11 7.58
N MET A 191 16.18 -16.72 6.52
CA MET A 191 15.54 -16.01 5.42
C MET A 191 14.34 -15.18 5.88
N LEU A 192 13.50 -15.74 6.75
CA LEU A 192 12.34 -15.04 7.30
C LEU A 192 12.76 -13.87 8.20
N GLU A 193 13.80 -14.06 9.02
CA GLU A 193 14.35 -12.98 9.85
C GLU A 193 14.87 -11.83 8.98
N GLN A 194 15.65 -12.12 7.93
CA GLN A 194 16.14 -11.10 6.99
C GLN A 194 15.00 -10.36 6.29
N ALA A 195 13.96 -11.08 5.85
CA ALA A 195 12.77 -10.48 5.25
C ALA A 195 12.03 -9.57 6.26
N SER A 196 11.87 -10.02 7.51
CA SER A 196 11.26 -9.22 8.58
C SER A 196 12.07 -7.95 8.87
N ASN A 197 13.40 -8.04 8.93
CA ASN A 197 14.28 -6.89 9.15
C ASN A 197 14.17 -5.88 8.00
N LYS A 198 14.13 -6.35 6.74
CA LYS A 198 13.90 -5.49 5.57
C LYS A 198 12.54 -4.80 5.64
N ARG A 199 11.46 -5.53 5.97
CA ARG A 199 10.11 -4.96 6.13
C ARG A 199 10.07 -3.90 7.23
N GLN A 200 10.69 -4.16 8.38
CA GLN A 200 10.78 -3.19 9.46
C GLN A 200 11.59 -1.95 9.04
N ALA A 201 12.71 -2.13 8.34
CA ALA A 201 13.50 -1.02 7.81
C ALA A 201 12.70 -0.19 6.79
N ALA A 202 11.97 -0.82 5.87
CA ALA A 202 11.12 -0.13 4.91
C ALA A 202 9.96 0.63 5.59
N ALA A 203 9.31 0.02 6.59
CA ALA A 203 8.28 0.67 7.38
C ALA A 203 8.82 1.88 8.15
N ARG A 204 9.97 1.74 8.83
CA ARG A 204 10.66 2.86 9.51
C ARG A 204 10.99 3.97 8.54
N ARG A 205 11.57 3.64 7.39
CA ARG A 205 11.88 4.61 6.34
C ARG A 205 10.62 5.31 5.82
N SER A 206 9.52 4.57 5.65
CA SER A 206 8.23 5.14 5.24
C SER A 206 7.69 6.15 6.26
N LEU A 207 7.72 5.80 7.55
CA LEU A 207 7.33 6.69 8.65
C LEU A 207 8.25 7.91 8.74
N ALA A 208 9.56 7.71 8.57
CA ALA A 208 10.56 8.76 8.61
C ALA A 208 10.39 9.84 7.51
N MET A 209 9.72 9.51 6.41
CA MET A 209 9.48 10.45 5.32
C MET A 209 8.38 11.50 5.60
N CYS A 210 7.70 11.45 6.75
CA CYS A 210 6.62 12.38 7.08
C CYS A 210 7.05 13.85 6.97
N GLY A 211 8.24 14.19 7.47
CA GLY A 211 8.79 15.55 7.41
C GLY A 211 9.00 16.07 5.97
N PRO A 212 9.84 15.42 5.14
CA PRO A 212 10.04 15.78 3.74
C PRO A 212 8.75 15.86 2.93
N LYS A 213 7.80 14.92 3.15
CA LYS A 213 6.50 14.97 2.48
C LYS A 213 5.64 16.16 2.95
N ALA A 214 5.65 16.49 4.25
CA ALA A 214 4.96 17.67 4.79
C ALA A 214 5.51 18.96 4.17
N ILE A 215 6.84 19.11 4.06
CA ILE A 215 7.48 20.26 3.40
C ILE A 215 7.04 20.36 1.95
N ARG A 216 7.05 19.26 1.20
CA ARG A 216 6.66 19.25 -0.21
C ARG A 216 5.19 19.64 -0.40
N ASN A 217 4.29 19.13 0.46
CA ASN A 217 2.88 19.49 0.43
C ASN A 217 2.69 20.99 0.75
N LEU A 218 3.33 21.49 1.81
CA LEU A 218 3.30 22.89 2.22
C LEU A 218 3.84 23.84 1.13
N ALA A 219 4.99 23.50 0.52
CA ALA A 219 5.58 24.27 -0.56
C ALA A 219 4.62 24.37 -1.75
N LYS A 220 3.98 23.26 -2.13
CA LYS A 220 2.94 23.22 -3.17
C LYS A 220 1.76 24.12 -2.81
N SER A 221 1.23 24.06 -1.58
CA SER A 221 0.09 24.89 -1.17
C SER A 221 0.41 26.39 -1.16
N LEU A 222 1.67 26.76 -0.94
CA LEU A 222 2.14 28.15 -0.97
C LEU A 222 2.60 28.63 -2.36
N GLY A 223 2.54 27.77 -3.37
CA GLY A 223 3.03 28.05 -4.73
C GLY A 223 4.56 28.22 -4.80
N ALA A 224 5.30 27.59 -3.88
CA ALA A 224 6.76 27.57 -3.88
C ALA A 224 7.30 26.36 -4.66
N SER A 225 8.51 26.50 -5.21
CA SER A 225 9.22 25.36 -5.80
C SER A 225 9.64 24.38 -4.70
N SER A 226 9.63 23.08 -5.00
CA SER A 226 10.06 22.04 -4.08
C SER A 226 11.02 21.08 -4.79
N PRO A 227 12.16 20.71 -4.18
CA PRO A 227 13.04 19.67 -4.69
C PRO A 227 12.33 18.31 -4.81
N SER A 228 13.00 17.32 -5.40
CA SER A 228 12.47 15.96 -5.38
C SER A 228 12.39 15.44 -3.93
N LEU A 229 11.52 14.45 -3.68
CA LEU A 229 11.40 13.88 -2.33
C LEU A 229 12.74 13.29 -1.84
N LYS A 230 13.52 12.69 -2.76
CA LYS A 230 14.85 12.16 -2.46
C LYS A 230 15.80 13.26 -2.01
N ASP A 231 15.84 14.38 -2.74
CA ASP A 231 16.72 15.50 -2.40
C ASP A 231 16.28 16.14 -1.07
N LEU A 232 14.97 16.27 -0.82
CA LEU A 232 14.47 16.75 0.46
C LEU A 232 14.88 15.85 1.62
N MET A 233 14.83 14.53 1.46
CA MET A 233 15.31 13.61 2.51
C MET A 233 16.78 13.87 2.86
N GLU A 234 17.63 14.08 1.85
CA GLU A 234 19.05 14.38 2.01
C GLU A 234 19.29 15.74 2.68
N ILE A 235 18.62 16.80 2.21
CA ILE A 235 18.71 18.16 2.77
C ILE A 235 18.25 18.19 4.24
N CYS A 236 17.15 17.51 4.52
CA CYS A 236 16.60 17.36 5.87
C CYS A 236 17.45 16.44 6.75
N SER A 237 18.42 15.71 6.18
CA SER A 237 19.22 14.70 6.87
C SER A 237 18.32 13.64 7.54
N THR A 238 17.32 13.15 6.80
CA THR A 238 16.33 12.18 7.28
C THR A 238 16.98 10.81 7.44
N THR A 239 16.85 10.21 8.62
CA THR A 239 17.31 8.84 8.92
C THR A 239 16.11 7.90 9.08
N ASP A 240 16.35 6.64 9.43
CA ASP A 240 15.28 5.69 9.77
C ASP A 240 14.49 6.11 11.03
N ASP A 241 15.05 7.02 11.85
CA ASP A 241 14.39 7.58 13.04
C ASP A 241 13.56 8.83 12.74
N GLY A 242 13.54 9.29 11.47
CA GLY A 242 12.77 10.45 11.03
C GLY A 242 13.62 11.68 10.71
N THR A 243 12.94 12.83 10.75
CA THR A 243 13.54 14.13 10.48
C THR A 243 13.50 14.96 11.76
N THR A 244 14.60 15.61 12.11
CA THR A 244 14.60 16.53 13.26
C THR A 244 14.02 17.89 12.86
N MET A 245 13.55 18.69 13.82
CA MET A 245 13.06 20.04 13.54
C MET A 245 14.12 20.91 12.83
N ALA A 246 15.39 20.79 13.22
CA ALA A 246 16.49 21.48 12.52
C ALA A 246 16.63 21.03 11.05
N GLY A 247 16.42 19.74 10.77
CA GLY A 247 16.33 19.21 9.42
C GLY A 247 15.16 19.79 8.62
N MET A 248 13.99 19.89 9.25
CA MET A 248 12.80 20.50 8.66
C MET A 248 13.05 21.94 8.23
N LEU A 249 13.70 22.74 9.08
CA LEU A 249 14.03 24.14 8.77
C LEU A 249 14.97 24.27 7.56
N ARG A 250 15.96 23.37 7.44
CA ARG A 250 16.82 23.32 6.23
C ARG A 250 16.03 22.95 4.98
N GLY A 251 15.11 21.99 5.09
CA GLY A 251 14.24 21.59 3.99
C GLY A 251 13.28 22.70 3.54
N LEU A 252 12.72 23.46 4.48
CA LEU A 252 11.90 24.65 4.18
C LEU A 252 12.74 25.72 3.46
N ALA A 253 13.95 25.99 3.94
CA ALA A 253 14.86 26.96 3.33
C ALA A 253 15.19 26.60 1.87
N SER A 254 15.37 25.32 1.55
CA SER A 254 15.61 24.88 0.16
C SER A 254 14.41 25.08 -0.77
N CYS A 255 13.21 25.29 -0.21
CA CYS A 255 11.99 25.65 -0.94
C CYS A 255 11.75 27.18 -0.99
N GLY A 256 12.68 28.01 -0.50
CA GLY A 256 12.50 29.46 -0.41
C GLY A 256 11.49 29.89 0.68
N LEU A 257 11.36 29.08 1.72
CA LEU A 257 10.48 29.31 2.85
C LEU A 257 11.32 29.49 4.13
N ASN A 258 10.90 30.41 4.99
CA ASN A 258 11.45 30.56 6.33
C ASN A 258 10.54 29.81 7.31
N GLY A 259 11.14 29.01 8.19
CA GLY A 259 10.43 28.31 9.26
C GLY A 259 10.95 28.72 10.63
N GLU A 260 10.06 28.78 11.61
CA GLU A 260 10.39 29.06 13.01
C GLU A 260 9.61 28.11 13.91
N GLY A 261 10.31 27.47 14.86
CA GLY A 261 9.72 26.51 15.80
C GLY A 261 9.15 27.18 17.03
N TYR A 262 7.95 26.76 17.44
CA TYR A 262 7.18 27.28 18.57
C TYR A 262 6.52 26.14 19.36
N LEU A 263 6.35 26.34 20.66
CA LEU A 263 5.41 25.57 21.49
C LEU A 263 4.21 26.48 21.75
N LEU A 264 3.04 26.13 21.21
CA LEU A 264 1.83 26.92 21.34
C LEU A 264 0.86 26.28 22.34
N ASN A 265 0.27 27.08 23.20
CA ASN A 265 -0.91 26.69 23.97
C ASN A 265 -2.16 26.68 23.06
N ARG A 266 -3.31 26.27 23.61
CA ARG A 266 -4.55 26.12 22.84
C ARG A 266 -5.03 27.41 22.18
N LYS A 267 -4.93 28.53 22.88
CA LYS A 267 -5.37 29.84 22.40
C LYS A 267 -4.49 30.28 21.22
N ASP A 268 -3.18 30.28 21.41
CA ASP A 268 -2.22 30.72 20.40
C ASP A 268 -2.24 29.81 19.15
N PHE A 269 -2.44 28.50 19.34
CA PHE A 269 -2.67 27.55 18.24
C PHE A 269 -3.93 27.88 17.43
N GLY A 270 -4.98 28.42 18.07
CA GLY A 270 -6.20 28.88 17.41
C GLY A 270 -6.04 30.16 16.59
N GLU A 271 -5.05 30.99 16.92
CA GLU A 271 -4.80 32.29 16.30
C GLU A 271 -3.64 32.27 15.29
N MET A 272 -2.90 31.17 15.19
CA MET A 272 -1.74 31.05 14.32
C MET A 272 -2.09 31.15 12.84
N LYS A 273 -1.12 31.59 12.03
CA LYS A 273 -1.26 31.61 10.57
C LYS A 273 -1.13 30.20 10.00
N THR A 274 -2.07 29.81 9.13
CA THR A 274 -2.01 28.57 8.35
C THR A 274 -1.66 28.86 6.87
N PRO A 275 -1.07 27.90 6.14
CA PRO A 275 -0.67 26.57 6.61
C PRO A 275 0.61 26.58 7.45
N ALA A 276 0.71 25.63 8.39
CA ALA A 276 1.85 25.42 9.28
C ALA A 276 2.19 23.93 9.37
N ILE A 277 3.34 23.57 9.94
CA ILE A 277 3.68 22.16 10.20
C ILE A 277 3.58 21.90 11.71
N GLN A 278 2.88 20.84 12.11
CA GLN A 278 2.79 20.40 13.50
C GLN A 278 3.55 19.09 13.68
N LEU A 279 4.27 18.96 14.79
CA LEU A 279 4.81 17.70 15.27
C LEU A 279 3.81 17.09 16.27
N LEU A 280 3.16 16.00 15.87
CA LEU A 280 2.27 15.18 16.70
C LEU A 280 3.04 13.94 17.15
N ASP A 281 3.45 13.91 18.42
CA ASP A 281 4.36 12.91 18.99
C ASP A 281 5.68 12.81 18.22
N SER A 282 5.72 11.94 17.20
CA SER A 282 6.88 11.67 16.33
C SER A 282 6.56 11.82 14.84
N HIS A 283 5.40 12.38 14.50
CA HIS A 283 4.89 12.49 13.13
C HIS A 283 4.63 13.94 12.75
N TYR A 284 5.11 14.36 11.58
CA TYR A 284 4.82 15.69 11.05
C TYR A 284 3.54 15.69 10.22
N VAL A 285 2.64 16.62 10.52
CA VAL A 285 1.44 16.91 9.73
C VAL A 285 1.44 18.36 9.28
N VAL A 286 0.71 18.66 8.20
CA VAL A 286 0.51 20.04 7.74
C VAL A 286 -0.84 20.53 8.25
N VAL A 287 -0.85 21.52 9.14
CA VAL A 287 -2.07 22.18 9.61
C VAL A 287 -2.55 23.11 8.51
N LEU A 288 -3.71 22.81 7.93
CA LEU A 288 -4.28 23.55 6.80
C LEU A 288 -5.23 24.65 7.28
N ALA A 289 -6.04 24.36 8.30
CA ALA A 289 -6.99 25.29 8.90
C ALA A 289 -7.23 24.92 10.36
N VAL A 290 -7.45 25.95 11.20
CA VAL A 290 -7.82 25.79 12.60
C VAL A 290 -9.18 26.44 12.82
N HIS A 291 -10.10 25.71 13.44
CA HIS A 291 -11.42 26.16 13.84
C HIS A 291 -11.55 26.06 15.38
N PRO A 292 -12.60 26.65 16.00
CA PRO A 292 -12.73 26.64 17.46
C PRO A 292 -12.79 25.25 18.11
N ARG A 293 -13.21 24.21 17.38
CA ARG A 293 -13.39 22.84 17.90
C ARG A 293 -12.75 21.75 17.04
N GLU A 294 -12.11 22.12 15.94
CA GLU A 294 -11.51 21.15 15.04
C GLU A 294 -10.31 21.75 14.31
N VAL A 295 -9.41 20.88 13.86
CA VAL A 295 -8.27 21.22 13.02
C VAL A 295 -8.32 20.35 11.78
N ARG A 296 -8.13 20.97 10.62
CA ARG A 296 -7.94 20.24 9.36
C ARG A 296 -6.46 20.13 9.08
N VAL A 297 -5.99 18.91 8.92
CA VAL A 297 -4.59 18.59 8.64
C VAL A 297 -4.46 17.79 7.36
N TYR A 298 -3.30 17.89 6.70
CA TYR A 298 -2.85 16.90 5.74
C TYR A 298 -1.84 15.97 6.43
N ASP A 299 -2.12 14.67 6.37
CA ASP A 299 -1.26 13.62 6.91
C ASP A 299 -0.37 13.04 5.80
N PRO A 300 0.96 13.27 5.83
CA PRO A 300 1.86 12.79 4.80
C PRO A 300 2.10 11.27 4.80
N LEU A 301 1.74 10.56 5.87
CA LEU A 301 1.80 9.10 5.91
C LEU A 301 0.66 8.50 5.09
N LEU A 302 -0.54 9.08 5.22
CA LEU A 302 -1.76 8.64 4.55
C LEU A 302 -2.00 9.32 3.19
N ASP A 303 -1.26 10.40 2.90
CA ASP A 303 -1.43 11.24 1.70
C ASP A 303 -2.88 11.73 1.54
N THR A 304 -3.51 12.09 2.67
CA THR A 304 -4.91 12.54 2.72
C THR A 304 -5.07 13.68 3.71
N GLU A 305 -6.14 14.45 3.53
CA GLU A 305 -6.63 15.38 4.54
C GLU A 305 -7.47 14.64 5.59
N ALA A 306 -7.41 15.12 6.84
CA ALA A 306 -8.21 14.66 7.95
C ALA A 306 -8.66 15.85 8.80
N THR A 307 -9.78 15.69 9.49
CA THR A 307 -10.26 16.63 10.50
C THR A 307 -10.18 15.95 11.87
N HIS A 308 -9.58 16.63 12.83
CA HIS A 308 -9.49 16.17 14.22
C HIS A 308 -10.22 17.15 15.14
N GLU A 309 -10.89 16.63 16.16
CA GLU A 309 -11.46 17.46 17.22
C GLU A 309 -10.34 18.09 18.07
N LEU A 310 -10.54 19.35 18.45
CA LEU A 310 -9.67 20.08 19.36
C LEU A 310 -10.34 20.19 20.73
N PRO A 311 -9.55 20.18 21.82
CA PRO A 311 -10.10 20.44 23.15
C PRO A 311 -10.64 21.88 23.27
N PRO A 312 -11.42 22.16 24.33
CA PRO A 312 -11.88 23.50 24.68
C PRO A 312 -10.75 24.53 24.68
N ILE A 313 -11.06 25.79 24.35
CA ILE A 313 -10.05 26.86 24.18
C ILE A 313 -9.24 27.16 25.47
N ASP A 314 -9.82 26.84 26.62
CA ASP A 314 -9.29 27.02 27.97
C ASP A 314 -8.58 25.78 28.51
N ASP A 315 -8.36 24.75 27.68
CA ASP A 315 -7.58 23.57 28.06
C ASP A 315 -6.11 23.96 28.29
N SER A 316 -5.69 23.91 29.56
CA SER A 316 -4.34 24.24 30.01
C SER A 316 -3.31 23.15 29.75
N GLU A 317 -3.74 21.92 29.47
CA GLU A 317 -2.86 20.78 29.20
C GLU A 317 -2.52 20.67 27.70
N PHE A 318 -3.19 21.45 26.85
CA PHE A 318 -2.91 21.45 25.42
C PHE A 318 -1.58 22.15 25.13
N GLU A 319 -0.69 21.40 24.48
CA GLU A 319 0.54 21.90 23.90
C GLU A 319 0.70 21.40 22.46
N ALA A 320 1.14 22.29 21.58
CA ALA A 320 1.41 21.94 20.19
C ALA A 320 2.79 22.43 19.75
N ASN A 321 3.63 21.51 19.28
CA ASN A 321 4.91 21.81 18.67
C ASN A 321 4.70 22.19 17.20
N ILE A 322 4.91 23.46 16.87
CA ILE A 322 4.57 24.05 15.56
C ILE A 322 5.80 24.64 14.90
N ILE A 323 5.91 24.45 13.58
CA ILE A 323 6.78 25.24 12.70
C ILE A 323 5.89 26.19 11.92
N LEU A 324 5.94 27.47 12.28
CA LEU A 324 5.28 28.53 11.53
C LEU A 324 6.12 28.86 10.31
N VAL A 325 5.46 29.01 9.16
CA VAL A 325 6.15 29.19 7.87
C VAL A 325 5.76 30.50 7.22
N SER A 326 6.76 31.20 6.69
CA SER A 326 6.60 32.43 5.93
C SER A 326 7.40 32.36 4.63
N LYS A 327 6.97 33.12 3.61
CA LYS A 327 7.78 33.27 2.39
C LYS A 327 9.00 34.12 2.72
N THR A 328 10.19 33.69 2.29
CA THR A 328 11.38 34.51 2.44
C THR A 328 11.19 35.79 1.62
N SER A 329 11.17 36.95 2.27
CA SER A 329 10.95 38.26 1.62
C SER A 329 12.15 38.73 0.79
N ASN A 330 13.03 37.82 0.37
CA ASN A 330 14.18 38.13 -0.49
C ASN A 330 13.70 38.40 -1.91
N ALA A 331 13.00 39.52 -2.11
CA ALA A 331 13.23 40.28 -3.31
C ALA A 331 14.74 40.56 -3.35
N PRO A 332 15.48 40.16 -4.40
CA PRO A 332 16.84 40.64 -4.56
C PRO A 332 16.78 42.17 -4.43
N PRO A 333 17.73 42.82 -3.71
CA PRO A 333 17.75 44.28 -3.64
C PRO A 333 17.64 44.79 -5.07
N SER A 334 16.60 45.59 -5.35
CA SER A 334 16.46 46.25 -6.65
C SER A 334 17.77 46.97 -6.89
N LYS A 335 18.51 46.57 -7.93
CA LYS A 335 19.75 47.26 -8.31
C LYS A 335 19.41 48.76 -8.41
N PRO A 336 20.14 49.64 -7.71
CA PRO A 336 19.90 51.07 -7.76
C PRO A 336 20.06 51.64 -9.16
#